data_AF-A0A969NJH1-F1
#
_entry.id   AF-A0A969NJH1-F1
#
_cell.length_a   1.000
_cell.length_b   1.000
_cell.length_c   1.000
_cell.angle_alpha   90.00
_cell.angle_beta   90.00
_cell.angle_gamma   90.00
#
_symmetry.space_group_name_H-M   'P 1'
#
loop_
_entity.id
_entity.type
_entity.pdbx_description
1 polymer ?
#
loop_
_entity_poly.entity_id
_entity_poly.type
_entity_poly.pdbx_seq_one_letter_code
_entity_poly.pdbx_strand_id
1 'polypeptide(L)'
;MLDSIQSKKLIVGELFNKLSQILSTADLAKFAKFKPLPAENDLCLKDTYKLVDETKKVQQIKTPESLSTENTIQNEPVTITDEKNLN
;
A
#
# COMPACT_ATOMS: atom_id res chain seq x y z
N MET A 1 0.72 -16.41 10.36
CA MET A 1 0.39 -15.49 9.24
C MET A 1 1.66 -15.04 8.51
N LEU A 2 2.65 -14.51 9.24
CA LEU A 2 3.96 -14.13 8.68
C LEU A 2 4.70 -15.27 7.97
N ASP A 3 4.61 -16.50 8.49
CA ASP A 3 5.27 -17.69 7.91
C ASP A 3 4.78 -17.99 6.48
N SER A 4 3.51 -17.71 6.18
CA SER A 4 2.95 -17.91 4.86
C SER A 4 3.54 -16.92 3.84
N ILE A 5 3.74 -15.67 4.28
CA ILE A 5 4.34 -14.60 3.47
C ILE A 5 5.81 -14.92 3.20
N GLN A 6 6.54 -15.39 4.23
CA GLN A 6 7.93 -15.79 4.12
C GLN A 6 8.11 -17.00 3.19
N SER A 7 7.26 -18.01 3.34
CA SER A 7 7.30 -19.24 2.53
C SER A 7 7.03 -18.98 1.05
N LYS A 8 6.15 -18.02 0.74
CA LYS A 8 5.86 -17.57 -0.63
C LYS A 8 6.91 -16.59 -1.18
N LYS A 9 7.92 -16.21 -0.38
CA LYS A 9 8.99 -15.25 -0.73
C LYS A 9 8.47 -13.95 -1.37
N LEU A 10 7.31 -13.48 -0.92
CA LEU A 10 6.68 -12.28 -1.49
C LEU A 10 7.40 -11.00 -1.06
N ILE A 11 8.03 -11.04 0.12
CA ILE A 11 8.69 -9.92 0.76
C ILE A 11 9.97 -10.48 1.41
N VAL A 12 11.10 -9.80 1.23
CA VAL A 12 12.42 -10.27 1.69
C VAL A 12 13.18 -9.18 2.46
N GLY A 13 14.06 -9.61 3.37
CA GLY A 13 14.99 -8.71 4.07
C GLY A 13 14.31 -7.74 5.03
N GLU A 14 14.78 -6.49 5.02
CA GLU A 14 14.31 -5.42 5.93
C GLU A 14 12.79 -5.19 5.85
N LEU A 15 12.22 -5.35 4.65
CA LEU A 15 10.80 -5.13 4.40
C LEU A 15 9.92 -6.16 5.12
N PHE A 16 10.42 -7.39 5.29
CA PHE A 16 9.74 -8.42 6.07
C PHE A 16 9.76 -8.09 7.57
N ASN A 17 10.88 -7.57 8.07
CA ASN A 17 11.00 -7.16 9.47
C ASN A 17 10.03 -6.02 9.79
N LYS A 18 9.94 -5.03 8.89
CA LYS A 18 8.97 -3.92 8.99
C LYS A 18 7.53 -4.43 8.97
N LEU A 19 7.19 -5.33 8.05
CA LEU A 19 5.86 -5.94 7.99
C LEU A 19 5.51 -6.70 9.29
N SER A 20 6.46 -7.46 9.84
CA SER A 20 6.29 -8.16 11.11
C SER A 20 5.95 -7.21 12.25
N GLN A 21 6.69 -6.10 12.35
CA GLN A 21 6.44 -5.06 13.34
C GLN A 21 5.05 -4.41 13.15
N ILE A 22 4.70 -4.01 11.92
CA ILE A 22 3.40 -3.39 11.60
C ILE A 22 2.24 -4.29 12.04
N LEU A 23 2.26 -5.57 11.66
CA LEU A 23 1.18 -6.49 12.00
C LEU A 23 1.09 -6.76 13.50
N SER A 24 2.23 -6.85 14.19
CA SER A 24 2.26 -7.03 15.64
C SER A 24 1.65 -5.82 16.37
N THR A 25 2.04 -4.60 15.98
CA THR A 25 1.49 -3.37 16.56
C THR A 25 0.01 -3.22 16.26
N ALA A 26 -0.43 -3.57 15.05
CA ALA A 26 -1.84 -3.52 14.66
C ALA A 26 -2.70 -4.50 15.47
N ASP A 27 -2.24 -5.74 15.67
CA ASP A 27 -2.95 -6.73 16.47
C ASP A 27 -3.06 -6.29 17.93
N LEU A 28 -1.98 -5.75 18.51
CA LEU A 28 -2.01 -5.19 19.86
C LEU A 28 -3.01 -4.03 19.97
N ALA A 29 -3.00 -3.09 19.02
CA ALA A 29 -3.90 -1.95 19.03
C ALA A 29 -5.37 -2.36 18.87
N LYS A 30 -5.65 -3.38 18.04
CA LYS A 30 -7.01 -3.82 17.71
C LYS A 30 -7.61 -4.75 18.77
N PHE A 31 -6.80 -5.63 19.37
CA PHE A 31 -7.29 -6.70 20.24
C PHE A 31 -6.86 -6.56 21.71
N ALA A 32 -5.71 -5.95 22.01
CA ALA A 32 -5.18 -5.88 23.37
C ALA A 32 -5.54 -4.58 24.12
N LYS A 33 -6.42 -3.72 23.56
CA LYS A 33 -6.68 -2.34 24.04
C LYS A 33 -5.40 -1.50 24.19
N PHE A 34 -4.32 -1.91 23.55
CA PHE A 34 -3.06 -1.20 23.56
C PHE A 34 -3.23 0.10 22.78
N LYS A 35 -2.75 1.22 23.33
CA LYS A 35 -2.65 2.48 22.62
C LYS A 35 -1.18 2.72 22.30
N PRO A 36 -0.73 2.52 21.05
CA PRO A 36 0.65 2.81 20.68
C PRO A 36 0.97 4.28 20.95
N LEU A 37 2.23 4.55 21.23
CA LEU A 37 2.68 5.94 21.37
C LEU A 37 2.52 6.66 20.02
N PRO A 38 2.32 7.99 20.01
CA PRO A 38 2.16 8.74 18.75
C PRO A 38 3.31 8.50 17.76
N ALA A 39 4.55 8.50 18.25
CA ALA A 39 5.73 8.23 17.42
C ALA A 39 5.76 6.81 16.83
N GLU A 40 5.31 5.81 17.57
CA GLU A 40 5.25 4.42 17.09
C GLU A 40 4.16 4.24 16.04
N ASN A 41 3.01 4.88 16.24
CA ASN A 41 1.92 4.89 15.27
C ASN A 41 2.37 5.59 13.96
N ASP A 42 3.03 6.74 14.06
CA ASP A 42 3.53 7.46 12.90
C ASP A 42 4.60 6.68 12.14
N LEU A 43 5.48 5.97 12.86
CA LEU A 43 6.47 5.08 12.25
C LEU A 43 5.79 3.91 11.53
N CYS A 44 4.79 3.29 12.18
CA CYS A 44 4.00 2.19 11.60
C CYS A 44 3.30 2.62 10.30
N LEU A 45 2.69 3.81 10.29
CA LEU A 45 2.07 4.39 9.10
C LEU A 45 3.08 4.61 7.97
N LYS A 46 4.23 5.24 8.26
CA LYS A 46 5.28 5.50 7.25
C LYS A 46 5.80 4.20 6.63
N ASP A 47 6.09 3.19 7.46
CA ASP A 47 6.57 1.91 6.99
C ASP A 47 5.50 1.16 6.17
N THR A 48 4.22 1.32 6.52
CA THR A 48 3.10 0.75 5.76
C THR A 48 2.98 1.38 4.37
N TYR A 49 3.07 2.71 4.26
CA TYR A 49 3.07 3.39 2.97
C TYR A 49 4.24 2.94 2.08
N LYS A 50 5.45 2.90 2.65
CA LYS A 50 6.64 2.43 1.95
C LYS A 50 6.46 1.00 1.43
N LEU A 51 5.91 0.10 2.26
CA LEU A 51 5.64 -1.28 1.86
C LEU A 51 4.70 -1.36 0.66
N VAL A 52 3.61 -0.59 0.68
CA VAL A 52 2.65 -0.56 -0.45
C VAL A 52 3.33 -0.02 -1.71
N ASP A 53 4.13 1.04 -1.59
CA ASP A 53 4.82 1.63 -2.73
C ASP A 53 5.87 0.71 -3.36
N GLU A 54 6.54 -0.12 -2.57
CA GLU A 54 7.53 -1.08 -3.06
C GLU A 54 6.89 -2.36 -3.63
N THR A 55 5.71 -2.73 -3.13
CA THR A 55 5.04 -3.98 -3.52
C THR A 55 3.91 -3.78 -4.52
N LYS A 56 3.47 -2.54 -4.76
CA LYS A 56 2.47 -2.24 -5.79
C LYS A 56 3.02 -2.65 -7.14
N LYS A 57 2.17 -3.31 -7.93
CA LYS A 57 2.49 -3.60 -9.33
C LYS A 57 2.50 -2.28 -10.08
N VAL A 58 3.63 -1.91 -10.66
CA VAL A 58 3.69 -0.80 -11.62
C VAL A 58 2.84 -1.25 -12.81
N GLN A 59 1.67 -0.65 -12.97
CA GLN A 59 0.94 -0.77 -14.22
C GLN A 59 1.87 -0.20 -15.29
N GLN A 60 2.34 -1.04 -16.20
CA GLN A 60 2.98 -0.56 -17.42
C GLN A 60 1.92 0.30 -18.12
N ILE A 61 2.03 1.62 -17.96
CA ILE A 61 1.32 2.55 -18.81
C ILE A 61 1.84 2.19 -20.20
N LYS A 62 1.01 1.52 -20.98
CA LYS A 62 1.33 1.21 -22.38
C LYS A 62 1.47 2.55 -23.07
N THR A 63 2.69 3.06 -23.18
CA THR A 63 3.05 3.99 -24.25
C THR A 63 2.60 3.33 -25.55
N PRO A 64 1.97 4.05 -26.49
CA PRO A 64 1.20 3.48 -27.62
C PRO A 64 1.94 2.56 -28.61
N GLU A 65 3.15 2.08 -28.32
CA GLU A 65 3.96 1.25 -29.21
C GLU A 65 4.04 -0.24 -28.83
N SER A 66 3.33 -0.72 -27.79
CA SER A 66 3.28 -2.16 -27.52
C SER A 66 1.89 -2.64 -27.09
N LEU A 67 1.10 -3.04 -28.10
CA LEU A 67 -0.16 -3.77 -27.96
C LEU A 67 0.08 -5.29 -28.05
N SER A 68 -0.09 -5.98 -26.93
CA SER A 68 -0.69 -7.32 -26.78
C SER A 68 -0.48 -7.72 -25.31
N THR A 69 -1.44 -8.01 -24.43
CA THR A 69 -2.81 -8.53 -24.58
C THR A 69 -3.64 -8.03 -23.38
N GLU A 70 -4.94 -8.30 -23.40
CA GLU A 70 -6.02 -7.65 -22.65
C GLU A 70 -6.19 -8.12 -21.18
N ASN A 71 -6.67 -7.22 -20.31
CA ASN A 71 -7.97 -7.34 -19.64
C ASN A 71 -8.32 -6.05 -18.85
N THR A 72 -9.43 -5.43 -19.27
CA THR A 72 -10.12 -4.23 -18.76
C THR A 72 -10.84 -4.55 -17.44
N ILE A 73 -10.95 -3.62 -16.47
CA ILE A 73 -12.13 -2.77 -16.15
C ILE A 73 -11.66 -1.84 -14.99
N GLN A 74 -11.42 -0.54 -15.23
CA GLN A 74 -12.30 0.63 -14.99
C GLN A 74 -13.07 0.53 -13.65
N ASN A 75 -12.93 1.44 -12.69
CA ASN A 75 -13.74 2.67 -12.59
C ASN A 75 -13.17 3.59 -11.51
N GLU A 76 -12.75 4.81 -11.88
CA GLU A 76 -13.14 6.02 -11.14
C GLU A 76 -13.95 6.88 -12.13
N PRO A 77 -14.92 7.67 -11.66
CA PRO A 77 -14.57 9.08 -11.45
C PRO A 77 -15.33 9.72 -10.27
N VAL A 78 -14.79 10.80 -9.70
CA VAL A 78 -15.41 12.14 -9.74
C VAL A 78 -14.45 13.14 -9.06
N THR A 79 -13.74 13.91 -9.88
CA THR A 79 -13.22 15.24 -9.51
C THR A 79 -14.32 16.27 -9.80
N ILE A 80 -14.68 17.04 -8.78
CA ILE A 80 -15.61 18.18 -8.89
C ILE A 80 -14.88 19.30 -9.65
N THR A 81 -15.45 19.68 -10.79
CA THR A 81 -15.09 20.84 -11.59
C THR A 81 -15.71 22.10 -10.97
N ASP A 82 -14.88 23.01 -10.48
CA ASP A 82 -15.26 24.42 -10.29
C ASP A 82 -14.70 25.23 -11.47
N GLU A 83 -15.52 25.39 -12.52
CA GLU A 83 -15.34 26.45 -13.50
C GLU A 83 -15.97 27.74 -12.97
N LYS A 84 -15.16 28.78 -12.75
CA LYS A 84 -15.56 30.18 -12.98
C LYS A 84 -14.33 31.08 -13.02
N ASN A 85 -13.72 31.20 -14.20
CA ASN A 85 -13.10 32.44 -14.61
C ASN A 85 -13.42 32.67 -16.09
N LEU A 86 -14.43 33.51 -16.34
CA LEU A 86 -14.80 34.01 -17.65
C LEU A 86 -14.57 35.52 -17.60
N ASN A 87 -13.58 35.95 -18.40
CA ASN A 87 -13.39 37.29 -19.00
C ASN A 87 -13.76 38.52 -18.15
#